data_AF-A0A8T4UM32-F1
#
_entry.id   AF-A0A8T4UM32-F1
#
_cell.length_a   1.000
_cell.length_b   1.000
_cell.length_c   1.000
_cell.angle_alpha   90.00
_cell.angle_beta   90.00
_cell.angle_gamma   90.00
#
_symmetry.space_group_name_H-M   'P 1'
#
loop_
_entity.id
_entity.type
_entity.pdbx_description
1 polymer ?
#
loop_
_entity_poly.entity_id
_entity_poly.type
_entity_poly.pdbx_seq_one_letter_code
_entity_poly.pdbx_strand_id
1 'polypeptide(L)'
;MAKQKLTSLEQGLLRIGLYNDIANSFKRTKDLREYTTLQRILTKEVYMDHLNALPAREREELTEEEHKQMYDDILETVMLSREKAYDSAVEVVGKRQKAVEEDYKINKQDVIKKVISAINNDLKKAKNPAEAGDALADYFRNVVEIPEIDQAEADRYAKREMEETTGMTVFRAHGNPEKYRKRELRLIALQYIKENKEDEKVVGYSIDENKLAKELDETKEGGILKAATIYFNALRIKEDKKREVAKKAEVDKK
;
A
#
# COMPACT_ATOMS: atom_id res chain seq x y z
N MET A 1 -9.16 5.34 -26.09
CA MET A 1 -8.02 5.78 -25.25
C MET A 1 -7.02 4.64 -25.14
N ALA A 2 -5.79 4.82 -25.60
CA ALA A 2 -4.75 3.80 -25.45
C ALA A 2 -4.44 3.60 -23.96
N LYS A 3 -4.53 2.36 -23.45
CA LYS A 3 -4.01 2.04 -22.11
C LYS A 3 -2.50 2.24 -22.15
N GLN A 4 -2.01 3.26 -21.44
CA GLN A 4 -0.58 3.48 -21.29
C GLN A 4 0.04 2.20 -20.69
N LYS A 5 0.97 1.57 -21.44
CA LYS A 5 1.66 0.37 -20.94
C LYS A 5 2.59 0.79 -19.80
N LEU A 6 2.49 0.09 -18.69
CA LEU A 6 3.39 0.26 -17.54
C LEU A 6 4.79 -0.22 -17.91
N THR A 7 5.82 0.48 -17.43
CA THR A 7 7.22 0.04 -17.58
C THR A 7 7.51 -1.23 -16.75
N SER A 8 8.62 -1.92 -17.01
CA SER A 8 9.07 -3.08 -16.22
C SER A 8 9.17 -2.72 -14.73
N LEU A 9 9.80 -1.59 -14.42
CA LEU A 9 9.92 -1.07 -13.06
C LEU A 9 8.53 -0.83 -12.42
N GLU A 10 7.62 -0.17 -13.11
CA GLU A 10 6.28 0.10 -12.58
C GLU A 10 5.50 -1.19 -12.29
N GLN A 11 5.63 -2.19 -13.15
CA GLN A 11 5.05 -3.51 -12.93
C GLN A 11 5.69 -4.20 -11.70
N GLY A 12 7.01 -4.09 -11.53
CA GLY A 12 7.72 -4.60 -10.37
C GLY A 12 7.27 -3.94 -9.06
N LEU A 13 7.22 -2.61 -9.02
CA LEU A 13 6.74 -1.83 -7.88
C LEU A 13 5.28 -2.15 -7.54
N LEU A 14 4.43 -2.33 -8.54
CA LEU A 14 3.03 -2.74 -8.34
C LEU A 14 2.91 -4.10 -7.66
N ARG A 15 3.73 -5.09 -8.06
CA ARG A 15 3.74 -6.41 -7.42
C ARG A 15 4.20 -6.32 -5.98
N ILE A 16 5.29 -5.60 -5.73
CA ILE A 16 5.81 -5.38 -4.36
C ILE A 16 4.73 -4.75 -3.47
N GLY A 17 4.09 -3.67 -3.94
CA GLY A 17 3.04 -2.98 -3.18
C GLY A 17 1.82 -3.87 -2.94
N LEU A 18 1.37 -4.63 -3.94
CA LEU A 18 0.26 -5.58 -3.81
C LEU A 18 0.56 -6.67 -2.78
N TYR A 19 1.75 -7.28 -2.85
CA TYR A 19 2.12 -8.37 -1.95
C TYR A 19 2.27 -7.87 -0.52
N ASN A 20 2.85 -6.68 -0.33
CA ASN A 20 2.92 -6.03 0.96
C ASN A 20 1.53 -5.72 1.53
N ASP A 21 0.58 -5.23 0.73
CA ASP A 21 -0.78 -4.95 1.18
C ASP A 21 -1.51 -6.22 1.65
N ILE A 22 -1.44 -7.30 0.87
CA ILE A 22 -2.09 -8.58 1.20
C ILE A 22 -1.42 -9.24 2.41
N ALA A 23 -0.08 -9.24 2.49
CA ALA A 23 0.64 -9.78 3.63
C ALA A 23 0.25 -9.07 4.94
N ASN A 24 0.20 -7.73 4.91
CA ASN A 24 -0.22 -6.94 6.07
C ASN A 24 -1.73 -7.10 6.37
N SER A 25 -2.57 -7.25 5.35
CA SER A 25 -4.00 -7.56 5.54
C SER A 25 -4.19 -8.90 6.26
N PHE A 26 -3.47 -9.93 5.80
CA PHE A 26 -3.49 -11.25 6.44
C PHE A 26 -2.92 -11.21 7.85
N LYS A 27 -1.81 -10.51 8.10
CA LYS A 27 -1.22 -10.36 9.45
C LYS A 27 -2.26 -9.84 10.44
N ARG A 28 -3.03 -8.83 10.04
CA ARG A 28 -4.07 -8.19 10.87
C ARG A 28 -5.31 -9.06 11.08
N THR A 29 -5.85 -9.61 9.99
CA THR A 29 -7.18 -10.23 10.02
C THR A 29 -7.13 -11.72 10.32
N LYS A 30 -6.00 -12.38 10.00
CA LYS A 30 -5.87 -13.84 9.92
C LYS A 30 -6.98 -14.50 9.06
N ASP A 31 -7.55 -13.74 8.12
CA ASP A 31 -8.68 -14.15 7.31
C ASP A 31 -8.28 -15.24 6.30
N LEU A 32 -9.15 -16.25 6.14
CA LEU A 32 -8.90 -17.38 5.26
C LEU A 32 -8.84 -16.97 3.77
N ARG A 33 -9.59 -15.96 3.35
CA ARG A 33 -9.57 -15.44 1.97
C ARG A 33 -8.24 -14.75 1.68
N GLU A 34 -7.73 -13.97 2.63
CA GLU A 34 -6.43 -13.31 2.50
C GLU A 34 -5.31 -14.35 2.46
N TYR A 35 -5.38 -15.37 3.31
CA TYR A 35 -4.47 -16.51 3.27
C TYR A 35 -4.50 -17.25 1.92
N THR A 36 -5.69 -17.54 1.39
CA THR A 36 -5.84 -18.20 0.08
C THR A 36 -5.28 -17.33 -1.04
N THR A 37 -5.45 -16.01 -0.94
CA THR A 37 -4.91 -15.05 -1.91
C THR A 37 -3.38 -15.02 -1.85
N LEU A 38 -2.79 -15.02 -0.65
CA LEU A 38 -1.34 -15.14 -0.46
C LEU A 38 -0.80 -16.43 -1.07
N GLN A 39 -1.44 -17.57 -0.81
CA GLN A 39 -1.01 -18.86 -1.38
C GLN A 39 -0.99 -18.84 -2.91
N ARG A 40 -2.03 -18.30 -3.54
CA ARG A 40 -2.09 -18.18 -5.02
C ARG A 40 -0.99 -17.29 -5.57
N ILE A 41 -0.72 -16.18 -4.89
CA ILE A 41 0.37 -15.26 -5.25
C ILE A 41 1.71 -15.97 -5.16
N LEU A 42 2.00 -16.60 -4.02
CA LEU A 42 3.26 -17.28 -3.77
C LEU A 42 3.47 -18.43 -4.78
N THR A 43 2.44 -19.22 -5.02
CA THR A 43 2.45 -20.30 -6.04
C THR A 43 2.79 -19.74 -7.41
N LYS A 44 2.12 -18.65 -7.83
CA LYS A 44 2.38 -18.01 -9.11
C LYS A 44 3.81 -17.46 -9.21
N GLU A 45 4.35 -16.93 -8.11
CA GLU A 45 5.69 -16.37 -8.10
C GLU A 45 6.76 -17.47 -8.20
N VAL A 46 6.62 -18.57 -7.45
CA VAL A 46 7.50 -19.74 -7.56
C VAL A 46 7.39 -20.35 -8.96
N TYR A 47 6.18 -20.45 -9.51
CA TYR A 47 5.96 -20.90 -10.88
C TYR A 47 6.66 -20.02 -11.91
N MET A 48 6.54 -18.70 -11.80
CA MET A 48 7.24 -17.78 -12.71
C MET A 48 8.76 -17.88 -12.57
N ASP A 49 9.28 -18.05 -11.36
CA ASP A 49 10.71 -18.24 -11.13
C ASP A 49 11.20 -19.57 -11.73
N HIS A 50 10.41 -20.64 -11.60
CA HIS A 50 10.69 -21.95 -12.20
C HIS A 50 10.69 -21.88 -13.73
N LEU A 51 9.66 -21.26 -14.32
CA LEU A 51 9.64 -20.97 -15.76
C LEU A 51 10.84 -20.14 -16.18
N ASN A 52 11.20 -19.12 -15.39
CA ASN A 52 12.32 -18.23 -15.66
C ASN A 52 13.69 -18.93 -15.66
N ALA A 53 13.82 -20.01 -14.89
CA ALA A 53 15.02 -20.83 -14.85
C ALA A 53 15.16 -21.78 -16.06
N LEU A 54 14.05 -22.10 -16.76
CA LEU A 54 14.11 -22.92 -17.96
C LEU A 54 14.78 -22.17 -19.13
N PRO A 55 15.59 -22.87 -19.95
CA PRO A 55 16.05 -22.37 -21.23
C PRO A 55 14.89 -21.85 -22.10
N ALA A 56 15.13 -20.77 -22.86
CA ALA A 56 14.09 -20.12 -23.66
C ALA A 56 13.36 -21.08 -24.61
N ARG A 57 14.09 -22.02 -25.23
CA ARG A 57 13.53 -23.05 -26.12
C ARG A 57 12.57 -23.99 -25.39
N GLU A 58 12.98 -24.49 -24.22
CA GLU A 58 12.15 -25.38 -23.40
C GLU A 58 10.88 -24.68 -22.92
N ARG A 59 10.96 -23.37 -22.63
CA ARG A 59 9.77 -22.59 -22.26
C ARG A 59 8.79 -22.42 -23.40
N GLU A 60 9.27 -22.22 -24.63
CA GLU A 60 8.44 -22.02 -25.82
C GLU A 60 7.75 -23.32 -26.28
N GLU A 61 8.29 -24.48 -25.90
CA GLU A 61 7.79 -25.81 -26.27
C GLU A 61 6.80 -26.41 -25.26
N LEU A 62 6.59 -25.76 -24.10
CA LEU A 62 5.64 -26.23 -23.09
C LEU A 62 4.20 -26.23 -23.60
N THR A 63 3.52 -27.36 -23.44
CA THR A 63 2.09 -27.51 -23.69
C THR A 63 1.25 -26.89 -22.56
N GLU A 64 -0.04 -26.66 -22.83
CA GLU A 64 -0.97 -26.14 -21.81
C GLU A 64 -1.13 -27.12 -20.63
N GLU A 65 -1.22 -28.43 -20.92
CA GLU A 65 -1.21 -29.48 -19.89
C GLU A 65 0.05 -29.47 -19.03
N GLU A 66 1.24 -29.30 -19.62
CA GLU A 66 2.50 -29.24 -18.87
C GLU A 66 2.59 -27.99 -18.00
N HIS A 67 2.14 -26.84 -18.51
CA HIS A 67 2.02 -25.61 -17.72
C HIS A 67 1.10 -25.80 -16.51
N LYS A 68 -0.05 -26.46 -16.72
CA LYS A 68 -1.02 -26.73 -15.65
C LYS A 68 -0.45 -27.70 -14.63
N GLN A 69 0.13 -28.81 -15.07
CA GLN A 69 0.72 -29.81 -14.18
C GLN A 69 1.82 -29.20 -13.32
N MET A 70 2.72 -28.42 -13.93
CA MET A 70 3.78 -27.72 -13.21
C MET A 70 3.21 -26.73 -12.17
N TYR A 71 2.15 -25.99 -12.51
CA TYR A 71 1.50 -25.09 -11.56
C TYR A 71 0.87 -25.85 -10.38
N ASP A 72 0.19 -26.96 -10.65
CA ASP A 72 -0.47 -27.78 -9.64
C ASP A 72 0.56 -28.46 -8.71
N ASP A 73 1.67 -28.99 -9.25
CA ASP A 73 2.77 -29.56 -8.47
C ASP A 73 3.43 -28.52 -7.54
N ILE A 74 3.61 -27.29 -8.05
CA ILE A 74 4.11 -26.17 -7.26
C ILE A 74 3.09 -25.76 -6.19
N LEU A 75 1.80 -25.75 -6.50
CA LEU A 75 0.75 -25.42 -5.54
C LEU A 75 0.76 -26.38 -4.35
N GLU A 76 0.89 -27.68 -4.61
CA GLU A 76 1.03 -28.70 -3.56
C GLU A 76 2.28 -28.47 -2.70
N THR A 77 3.41 -28.11 -3.34
CA THR A 77 4.67 -27.84 -2.65
C THR A 77 4.64 -26.55 -1.83
N VAL A 78 3.92 -25.53 -2.30
CA VAL A 78 3.78 -24.20 -1.69
C VAL A 78 2.61 -24.15 -0.68
N MET A 79 2.01 -25.31 -0.32
CA MET A 79 1.04 -25.37 0.78
C MET A 79 1.69 -24.99 2.11
N LEU A 80 1.67 -23.69 2.42
CA LEU A 80 2.19 -23.12 3.65
C LEU A 80 1.16 -23.20 4.76
N SER A 81 1.57 -23.45 6.00
CA SER A 81 0.69 -23.21 7.15
C SER A 81 0.30 -21.73 7.24
N ARG A 82 -0.83 -21.41 7.89
CA ARG A 82 -1.22 -20.00 8.14
C ARG A 82 -0.14 -19.21 8.87
N GLU A 83 0.60 -19.87 9.76
CA GLU A 83 1.70 -19.26 10.50
C GLU A 83 2.85 -18.85 9.57
N LYS A 84 3.21 -19.70 8.60
CA LYS A 84 4.32 -19.45 7.66
C LYS A 84 3.95 -18.53 6.49
N ALA A 85 2.66 -18.38 6.18
CA ALA A 85 2.21 -17.61 5.01
C ALA A 85 2.65 -16.15 5.02
N TYR A 86 2.67 -15.50 6.20
CA TYR A 86 3.15 -14.13 6.31
C TYR A 86 4.65 -14.03 6.05
N ASP A 87 5.46 -14.88 6.70
CA ASP A 87 6.91 -14.86 6.57
C ASP A 87 7.36 -15.15 5.13
N SER A 88 6.72 -16.10 4.46
CA SER A 88 6.98 -16.37 3.04
C SER A 88 6.58 -15.20 2.12
N ALA A 89 5.51 -14.49 2.43
CA ALA A 89 5.13 -13.29 1.69
C ALA A 89 6.16 -12.16 1.86
N VAL A 90 6.68 -11.97 3.08
CA VAL A 90 7.77 -11.02 3.35
C VAL A 90 9.04 -11.40 2.58
N GLU A 91 9.38 -12.69 2.51
CA GLU A 91 10.54 -13.17 1.76
C GLU A 91 10.41 -12.86 0.26
N VAL A 92 9.24 -13.14 -0.35
CA VAL A 92 8.99 -12.83 -1.76
C VAL A 92 9.04 -11.33 -2.02
N VAL A 93 8.46 -10.52 -1.14
CA VAL A 93 8.57 -9.05 -1.18
C VAL A 93 10.05 -8.62 -1.16
N GLY A 94 10.87 -9.22 -0.31
CA GLY A 94 12.31 -8.95 -0.25
C GLY A 94 13.06 -9.35 -1.52
N LYS A 95 12.78 -10.52 -2.10
CA LYS A 95 13.36 -10.95 -3.39
C LYS A 95 13.00 -9.99 -4.51
N ARG A 96 11.75 -9.54 -4.57
CA ARG A 96 11.29 -8.60 -5.60
C ARG A 96 11.87 -7.20 -5.44
N GLN A 97 12.08 -6.73 -4.21
CA GLN A 97 12.80 -5.47 -3.97
C GLN A 97 14.21 -5.52 -4.58
N LYS A 98 14.97 -6.60 -4.32
CA LYS A 98 16.30 -6.79 -4.91
C LYS A 98 16.26 -6.85 -6.44
N ALA A 99 15.24 -7.53 -7.00
CA ALA A 99 15.11 -7.66 -8.45
C ALA A 99 14.84 -6.34 -9.18
N VAL A 100 14.28 -5.32 -8.50
CA VAL A 100 13.99 -4.01 -9.09
C VAL A 100 14.97 -2.92 -8.65
N GLU A 101 15.94 -3.24 -7.80
CA GLU A 101 16.80 -2.27 -7.13
C GLU A 101 17.60 -1.39 -8.10
N GLU A 102 18.28 -2.01 -9.08
CA GLU A 102 19.06 -1.28 -10.09
C GLU A 102 18.16 -0.41 -10.99
N ASP A 103 17.05 -0.98 -11.49
CA ASP A 103 16.09 -0.24 -12.30
C ASP A 103 15.48 0.94 -11.52
N TYR A 104 15.20 0.74 -10.23
CA TYR A 104 14.69 1.79 -9.35
C TYR A 104 15.74 2.88 -9.14
N LYS A 105 16.99 2.54 -8.84
CA LYS A 105 18.08 3.50 -8.67
C LYS A 105 18.24 4.43 -9.88
N ILE A 106 18.10 3.88 -11.09
CA ILE A 106 18.18 4.64 -12.34
C ILE A 106 16.94 5.54 -12.53
N ASN A 107 15.74 5.04 -12.23
CA ASN A 107 14.48 5.70 -12.61
C ASN A 107 13.68 6.28 -11.42
N LYS A 108 14.24 6.32 -10.21
CA LYS A 108 13.51 6.70 -8.98
C LYS A 108 12.85 8.07 -9.07
N GLN A 109 13.52 9.03 -9.71
CA GLN A 109 13.02 10.39 -9.84
C GLN A 109 11.67 10.45 -10.58
N ASP A 110 11.49 9.60 -11.60
CA ASP A 110 10.24 9.55 -12.35
C ASP A 110 9.10 8.91 -11.53
N VAL A 111 9.42 7.89 -10.74
CA VAL A 111 8.48 7.28 -9.80
C VAL A 111 8.05 8.30 -8.75
N ILE A 112 9.01 8.99 -8.12
CA ILE A 112 8.77 10.02 -7.11
C ILE A 112 7.91 11.15 -7.66
N LYS A 113 8.23 11.67 -8.86
CA LYS A 113 7.41 12.71 -9.52
C LYS A 113 5.97 12.27 -9.76
N LYS A 114 5.74 11.03 -10.21
CA LYS A 114 4.39 10.48 -10.43
C LYS A 114 3.61 10.40 -9.12
N VAL A 115 4.26 9.93 -8.05
CA VAL A 115 3.67 9.85 -6.71
C VAL A 115 3.32 11.24 -6.17
N ILE A 116 4.27 12.18 -6.19
CA ILE A 116 4.07 13.55 -5.73
C ILE A 116 2.93 14.21 -6.50
N SER A 117 2.89 14.06 -7.82
CA SER A 117 1.83 14.61 -8.66
C SER A 117 0.45 14.06 -8.26
N ALA A 118 0.35 12.74 -8.03
CA ALA A 118 -0.89 12.11 -7.60
C ALA A 118 -1.35 12.66 -6.24
N ILE A 119 -0.44 12.74 -5.26
CA ILE A 119 -0.72 13.24 -3.91
C ILE A 119 -1.17 14.71 -3.96
N ASN A 120 -0.40 15.58 -4.63
CA ASN A 120 -0.69 17.01 -4.69
C ASN A 120 -2.02 17.30 -5.40
N ASN A 121 -2.45 16.46 -6.35
CA ASN A 121 -3.77 16.60 -6.97
C ASN A 121 -4.93 16.35 -6.00
N ASP A 122 -4.71 15.54 -4.97
CA ASP A 122 -5.69 15.30 -3.92
C ASP A 122 -5.62 16.34 -2.80
N LEU A 123 -4.41 16.71 -2.38
CA LEU A 123 -4.22 17.74 -1.35
C LEU A 123 -4.80 19.10 -1.75
N LYS A 124 -4.82 19.43 -3.05
CA LYS A 124 -5.49 20.65 -3.57
C LYS A 124 -6.97 20.76 -3.23
N LYS A 125 -7.64 19.66 -2.91
CA LYS A 125 -9.08 19.63 -2.58
C LYS A 125 -9.34 19.77 -1.09
N ALA A 126 -8.32 19.62 -0.26
CA ALA A 126 -8.46 19.67 1.19
C ALA A 126 -8.64 21.11 1.67
N LYS A 127 -9.64 21.33 2.54
CA LYS A 127 -9.97 22.66 3.07
C LYS A 127 -9.32 22.94 4.42
N ASN A 128 -8.92 21.90 5.13
CA ASN A 128 -8.34 21.98 6.47
C ASN A 128 -7.26 20.90 6.66
N PRO A 129 -6.43 20.99 7.72
CA PRO A 129 -5.36 20.03 7.93
C PRO A 129 -5.87 18.60 8.14
N ALA A 130 -7.04 18.42 8.75
CA ALA A 130 -7.59 17.08 8.97
C ALA A 130 -7.92 16.38 7.64
N GLU A 131 -8.61 17.07 6.72
CA GLU A 131 -8.89 16.57 5.37
C GLU A 131 -7.60 16.31 4.57
N ALA A 132 -6.61 17.18 4.69
CA ALA A 132 -5.32 17.01 4.03
C ALA A 132 -4.58 15.78 4.57
N GLY A 133 -4.60 15.59 5.89
CA GLY A 133 -4.04 14.44 6.57
C GLY A 133 -4.74 13.13 6.18
N ASP A 134 -6.07 13.13 6.11
CA ASP A 134 -6.84 11.95 5.68
C ASP A 134 -6.55 11.59 4.22
N ALA A 135 -6.50 12.60 3.33
CA ALA A 135 -6.13 12.40 1.93
C ALA A 135 -4.74 11.78 1.78
N LEU A 136 -3.74 12.26 2.54
CA LEU A 136 -2.39 11.72 2.48
C LEU A 136 -2.24 10.36 3.18
N ALA A 137 -2.98 10.12 4.25
CA ALA A 137 -2.96 8.85 4.99
C ALA A 137 -3.28 7.64 4.08
N ASP A 138 -4.18 7.80 3.10
CA ASP A 138 -4.51 6.74 2.16
C ASP A 138 -3.34 6.33 1.26
N TYR A 139 -2.44 7.26 0.93
CA TYR A 139 -1.20 6.97 0.21
C TYR A 139 -0.19 6.23 1.08
N PHE A 140 -0.15 6.55 2.38
CA PHE A 140 0.81 5.98 3.34
C PHE A 140 0.35 4.68 4.00
N ARG A 141 -0.82 4.17 3.62
CA ARG A 141 -1.34 2.91 4.12
C ARG A 141 -0.34 1.77 3.89
N ASN A 142 0.03 1.05 4.96
CA ASN A 142 1.03 -0.03 4.99
C ASN A 142 2.47 0.40 4.63
N VAL A 143 2.77 1.70 4.57
CA VAL A 143 4.13 2.23 4.34
C VAL A 143 4.90 2.30 5.64
N VAL A 144 4.21 2.67 6.71
CA VAL A 144 4.76 2.80 8.06
C VAL A 144 4.12 1.75 8.93
N GLU A 145 4.92 1.08 9.75
CA GLU A 145 4.41 0.22 10.81
C GLU A 145 3.73 1.12 11.84
N ILE A 146 2.40 1.14 11.81
CA ILE A 146 1.60 1.76 12.85
C ILE A 146 1.57 0.77 14.01
N PRO A 147 1.91 1.18 15.24
CA PRO A 147 1.79 0.33 16.41
C PRO A 147 0.42 -0.37 16.44
N GLU A 148 0.40 -1.65 16.77
CA GLU A 148 -0.86 -2.34 17.01
C GLU A 148 -1.52 -1.71 18.23
N ILE A 149 -2.68 -1.10 18.01
CA ILE A 149 -3.50 -0.53 19.07
C ILE A 149 -4.38 -1.67 19.58
N ASP A 150 -4.09 -2.17 20.77
CA ASP A 150 -4.95 -3.15 21.41
C ASP A 150 -6.23 -2.49 21.96
N GLN A 151 -7.16 -3.32 22.45
CA GLN A 151 -8.42 -2.81 22.99
C GLN A 151 -8.22 -1.93 24.23
N ALA A 152 -7.21 -2.22 25.07
CA ALA A 152 -6.94 -1.43 26.26
C ALA A 152 -6.42 -0.04 25.92
N GLU A 153 -5.53 0.06 24.93
CA GLU A 153 -5.02 1.29 24.34
C GLU A 153 -6.15 2.10 23.70
N ALA A 154 -7.02 1.45 22.92
CA ALA A 154 -8.19 2.09 22.33
C ALA A 154 -9.14 2.66 23.40
N ASP A 155 -9.41 1.92 24.47
CA ASP A 155 -10.24 2.37 25.59
C ASP A 155 -9.59 3.55 26.32
N ARG A 156 -8.26 3.55 26.49
CA ARG A 156 -7.50 4.70 27.04
C ARG A 156 -7.65 5.94 26.17
N TYR A 157 -7.52 5.82 24.85
CA TYR A 157 -7.70 6.95 23.94
C TYR A 157 -9.13 7.48 23.95
N ALA A 158 -10.12 6.60 23.96
CA ALA A 158 -11.53 6.98 24.03
C ALA A 158 -11.86 7.69 25.35
N LYS A 159 -11.27 7.23 26.46
CA LYS A 159 -11.39 7.92 27.74
C LYS A 159 -10.75 9.30 27.69
N ARG A 160 -9.53 9.43 27.16
CA ARG A 160 -8.88 10.74 27.05
C ARG A 160 -9.68 11.72 26.17
N GLU A 161 -10.19 11.27 25.02
CA GLU A 161 -11.02 12.11 24.14
C GLU A 161 -12.29 12.61 24.84
N MET A 162 -12.98 11.75 25.58
CA MET A 162 -14.16 12.16 26.34
C MET A 162 -13.81 13.09 27.50
N GLU A 163 -12.73 12.83 28.23
CA GLU A 163 -12.22 13.72 29.29
C GLU A 163 -11.95 15.12 28.74
N GLU A 164 -11.25 15.21 27.61
CA GLU A 164 -10.93 16.47 26.94
C GLU A 164 -12.18 17.19 26.42
N THR A 165 -13.17 16.45 25.92
CA THR A 165 -14.39 17.03 25.31
C THR A 165 -15.42 17.46 26.35
N THR A 166 -15.56 16.70 27.44
CA THR A 166 -16.67 16.84 28.39
C THR A 166 -16.23 17.30 29.77
N GLY A 167 -14.93 17.22 30.09
CA GLY A 167 -14.38 17.47 31.42
C GLY A 167 -14.73 16.39 32.47
N MET A 168 -15.48 15.35 32.09
CA MET A 168 -15.82 14.24 32.99
C MET A 168 -14.62 13.30 33.12
N THR A 169 -14.28 12.87 34.34
CA THR A 169 -13.11 12.00 34.60
C THR A 169 -13.47 10.56 35.00
N VAL A 170 -14.74 10.31 35.32
CA VAL A 170 -15.24 9.03 35.84
C VAL A 170 -16.29 8.44 34.89
N PHE A 171 -15.84 7.71 33.90
CA PHE A 171 -16.67 6.92 32.99
C PHE A 171 -15.83 5.82 32.33
N ARG A 172 -16.50 4.80 31.80
CA ARG A 172 -15.87 3.76 30.97
C ARG A 172 -16.10 4.10 29.52
N ALA A 173 -15.03 4.18 28.75
CA ALA A 173 -15.07 4.34 27.31
C ALA A 173 -14.66 3.04 26.65
N HIS A 174 -15.38 2.61 25.62
CA HIS A 174 -14.95 1.52 24.77
C HIS A 174 -14.50 2.10 23.43
N GLY A 175 -13.19 2.05 23.19
CA GLY A 175 -12.59 2.58 21.97
C GLY A 175 -12.68 1.61 20.82
N ASN A 176 -12.49 2.13 19.60
CA ASN A 176 -12.34 1.30 18.41
C ASN A 176 -10.86 1.31 17.98
N PRO A 177 -10.14 0.17 18.11
CA PRO A 177 -8.75 0.06 17.68
C PRO A 177 -8.46 0.57 16.27
N GLU A 178 -9.30 0.21 15.30
CA GLU A 178 -9.15 0.62 13.90
C GLU A 178 -9.38 2.13 13.70
N LYS A 179 -10.28 2.74 14.48
CA LYS A 179 -10.47 4.20 14.46
C LYS A 179 -9.17 4.89 14.88
N TYR A 180 -8.54 4.44 15.97
CA TYR A 180 -7.32 5.05 16.47
C TYR A 180 -6.11 4.73 15.59
N ARG A 181 -6.05 3.56 14.96
CA ARG A 181 -4.99 3.24 13.99
C ARG A 181 -5.02 4.19 12.80
N LYS A 182 -6.21 4.50 12.29
CA LYS A 182 -6.40 5.51 11.23
C LYS A 182 -5.98 6.90 11.72
N ARG A 183 -6.29 7.26 12.96
CA ARG A 183 -5.85 8.52 13.58
C ARG A 183 -4.32 8.61 13.61
N GLU A 184 -3.62 7.56 14.05
CA GLU A 184 -2.14 7.55 14.07
C GLU A 184 -1.55 7.67 12.66
N LEU A 185 -2.10 6.95 11.68
CA LEU A 185 -1.67 7.09 10.29
C LEU A 185 -1.84 8.53 9.77
N ARG A 186 -2.96 9.17 10.11
CA ARG A 186 -3.21 10.58 9.78
C ARG A 186 -2.19 11.50 10.45
N LEU A 187 -1.87 11.29 11.72
CA LEU A 187 -0.87 12.09 12.44
C LEU A 187 0.52 11.95 11.80
N ILE A 188 0.90 10.74 11.40
CA ILE A 188 2.15 10.50 10.65
C ILE A 188 2.11 11.22 9.31
N ALA A 189 1.01 11.09 8.56
CA ALA A 189 0.84 11.73 7.25
C ALA A 189 0.95 13.25 7.35
N LEU A 190 0.33 13.88 8.37
CA LEU A 190 0.40 15.33 8.61
C LEU A 190 1.84 15.85 8.69
N GLN A 191 2.80 15.04 9.16
CA GLN A 191 4.20 15.45 9.23
C GLN A 191 4.85 15.67 7.85
N TYR A 192 4.21 15.22 6.77
CA TYR A 192 4.68 15.38 5.39
C TYR A 192 3.89 16.46 4.65
N ILE A 193 2.96 17.16 5.31
CA ILE A 193 2.17 18.21 4.69
C ILE A 193 2.83 19.56 4.92
N LYS A 194 2.90 20.35 3.85
CA LYS A 194 3.30 21.74 3.84
C LYS A 194 2.09 22.62 3.57
N GLU A 195 1.88 23.63 4.41
CA GLU A 195 0.89 24.68 4.20
C GLU A 195 1.39 25.68 3.17
N ASN A 196 0.57 25.98 2.16
CA ASN A 196 0.81 27.07 1.22
C ASN A 196 0.12 28.31 1.78
N LYS A 197 0.88 29.39 2.00
CA LYS A 197 0.37 30.62 2.60
C LYS A 197 0.49 31.81 1.64
N GLU A 198 -0.57 32.61 1.60
CA GLU A 198 -0.58 33.95 0.99
C GLU A 198 -0.98 34.94 2.08
N ASP A 199 -0.15 35.96 2.34
CA ASP A 199 -0.36 36.96 3.39
C ASP A 199 -0.79 36.34 4.74
N GLU A 200 -0.02 35.36 5.20
CA GLU A 200 -0.23 34.57 6.44
C GLU A 200 -1.47 33.67 6.46
N LYS A 201 -2.34 33.73 5.45
CA LYS A 201 -3.51 32.84 5.31
C LYS A 201 -3.15 31.56 4.57
N VAL A 202 -3.59 30.42 5.10
CA VAL A 202 -3.44 29.13 4.42
C VAL A 202 -4.41 29.07 3.23
N VAL A 203 -3.86 29.00 2.02
CA VAL A 203 -4.63 28.90 0.76
C VAL A 203 -4.66 27.49 0.18
N GLY A 204 -3.87 26.56 0.75
CA GLY A 204 -3.92 25.16 0.39
C GLY A 204 -2.80 24.34 1.01
N TYR A 205 -2.72 23.08 0.60
CA TYR A 205 -1.77 22.09 1.12
C TYR A 205 -1.00 21.44 -0.01
N SER A 206 0.26 21.13 0.24
CA SER A 206 1.14 20.35 -0.63
C SER A 206 1.92 19.32 0.18
N ILE A 207 2.50 18.32 -0.48
CA ILE A 207 3.44 17.42 0.18
C ILE A 207 4.82 18.06 0.27
N ASP A 208 5.52 17.83 1.37
CA ASP A 208 6.96 18.10 1.49
C ASP A 208 7.73 17.10 0.62
N GLU A 209 8.00 17.53 -0.61
CA GLU A 209 8.67 16.74 -1.64
C GLU A 209 10.06 16.27 -1.22
N ASN A 210 10.81 17.12 -0.52
CA ASN A 210 12.16 16.80 -0.06
C ASN A 210 12.13 15.72 1.03
N LYS A 211 11.20 15.86 1.98
CA LYS A 211 11.01 14.87 3.03
C LYS A 211 10.56 13.53 2.46
N LEU A 212 9.61 13.53 1.52
CA LEU A 212 9.18 12.31 0.85
C LEU A 212 10.33 11.68 0.05
N ALA A 213 11.02 12.44 -0.80
CA ALA A 213 12.10 11.92 -1.63
C ALA A 213 13.21 11.26 -0.81
N LYS A 214 13.55 11.84 0.35
CA LYS A 214 14.53 11.27 1.29
C LYS A 214 14.09 9.93 1.88
N GLU A 215 12.80 9.75 2.15
CA GLU A 215 12.25 8.50 2.70
C GLU A 215 12.12 7.38 1.66
N LEU A 216 11.98 7.75 0.39
CA LEU A 216 11.87 6.80 -0.73
C LEU A 216 13.21 6.45 -1.37
N ASP A 217 14.31 6.97 -0.82
CA ASP A 217 15.65 6.67 -1.31
C ASP A 217 16.01 5.20 -1.03
N GLU A 218 16.55 4.51 -2.02
CA GLU A 218 16.94 3.09 -1.96
C GLU A 218 17.98 2.80 -0.88
N THR A 219 18.79 3.79 -0.51
CA THR A 219 19.80 3.65 0.55
C THR A 219 19.19 3.67 1.95
N LYS A 220 17.90 4.04 2.07
CA LYS A 220 17.15 3.98 3.32
C LYS A 220 16.55 2.60 3.51
N GLU A 221 16.51 2.19 4.77
CA GLU A 221 15.82 0.98 5.19
C GLU A 221 14.36 1.01 4.69
N GLY A 222 14.02 0.03 3.86
CA GLY A 222 12.71 -0.11 3.25
C GLY A 222 12.36 0.94 2.19
N GLY A 223 13.30 1.74 1.67
CA GLY A 223 13.01 2.83 0.72
C GLY A 223 12.26 2.35 -0.54
N ILE A 224 12.70 1.25 -1.14
CA ILE A 224 12.02 0.63 -2.30
C ILE A 224 10.63 0.11 -1.91
N LEU A 225 10.50 -0.55 -0.75
CA LEU A 225 9.21 -1.04 -0.25
C LEU A 225 8.21 0.09 -0.04
N LYS A 226 8.66 1.18 0.59
CA LYS A 226 7.86 2.40 0.81
C LYS A 226 7.43 2.99 -0.54
N ALA A 227 8.36 3.14 -1.48
CA ALA A 227 8.07 3.68 -2.81
C ALA A 227 7.05 2.82 -3.57
N ALA A 228 7.25 1.50 -3.59
CA ALA A 228 6.35 0.54 -4.18
C ALA A 228 4.94 0.59 -3.58
N THR A 229 4.86 0.64 -2.24
CA THR A 229 3.59 0.68 -1.51
C THR A 229 2.83 1.98 -1.78
N ILE A 230 3.50 3.14 -1.74
CA ILE A 230 2.87 4.42 -2.06
C ILE A 230 2.42 4.47 -3.53
N TYR A 231 3.25 3.99 -4.45
CA TYR A 231 2.91 3.95 -5.87
C TYR A 231 1.70 3.06 -6.14
N PHE A 232 1.64 1.88 -5.51
CA PHE A 232 0.47 1.00 -5.55
C PHE A 232 -0.79 1.68 -5.01
N ASN A 233 -0.70 2.33 -3.85
CA ASN A 233 -1.83 3.06 -3.26
C ASN A 233 -2.31 4.20 -4.17
N ALA A 234 -1.39 4.95 -4.80
CA ALA A 234 -1.74 6.02 -5.74
C ALA A 234 -2.56 5.50 -6.94
N LEU A 235 -2.19 4.35 -7.48
CA LEU A 235 -2.93 3.72 -8.57
C LEU A 235 -4.29 3.17 -8.11
N ARG A 236 -4.36 2.56 -6.94
CA ARG A 236 -5.61 2.08 -6.33
C ARG A 236 -6.61 3.22 -6.14
N ILE A 237 -6.19 4.32 -5.52
CA ILE A 237 -7.00 5.53 -5.31
C ILE A 237 -7.52 6.08 -6.64
N LYS A 238 -6.68 6.11 -7.68
CA LYS A 238 -7.07 6.55 -9.02
C LYS A 238 -8.16 5.66 -9.63
N GLU A 239 -8.04 4.34 -9.49
CA GLU A 239 -9.05 3.39 -9.98
C GLU A 239 -10.36 3.47 -9.19
N ASP A 240 -10.29 3.63 -7.87
CA ASP A 240 -11.49 3.78 -7.03
C ASP A 240 -12.28 5.03 -7.42
N LYS A 241 -11.61 6.16 -7.65
CA LYS A 241 -12.26 7.39 -8.14
C LYS A 241 -12.93 7.21 -9.50
N LYS A 242 -12.29 6.49 -10.44
CA LYS A 242 -12.91 6.18 -11.74
C LYS A 242 -14.20 5.37 -11.56
N ARG A 243 -14.18 4.37 -10.67
CA ARG A 243 -15.35 3.55 -10.36
C ARG A 243 -16.47 4.37 -9.74
N GLU A 244 -16.15 5.30 -8.83
CA GLU A 244 -17.15 6.20 -8.24
C GLU A 244 -17.79 7.13 -9.27
N VAL A 245 -17.00 7.71 -10.17
CA VAL A 245 -17.51 8.56 -11.26
C VAL A 245 -18.41 7.75 -12.20
N ALA A 246 -18.00 6.53 -12.56
CA ALA A 246 -18.80 5.64 -13.39
C ALA A 246 -20.14 5.29 -12.73
N LYS A 247 -20.12 4.94 -11.43
CA LYS A 247 -21.35 4.65 -10.65
C LYS A 247 -22.30 5.85 -10.61
N LYS A 248 -21.79 7.07 -10.38
CA LYS A 248 -22.63 8.28 -10.38
C LYS A 248 -23.26 8.53 -11.75
N ALA A 249 -22.48 8.40 -12.82
CA ALA A 249 -22.98 8.57 -14.19
C ALA A 249 -24.02 7.50 -14.61
N GLU A 250 -24.01 6.31 -14.01
CA GLU A 250 -25.05 5.29 -14.21
C GLU A 250 -26.32 5.57 -13.42
N VAL A 251 -26.20 6.16 -12.22
CA VAL A 251 -27.35 6.58 -11.40
C VAL A 251 -28.06 7.76 -12.02
N ASP A 252 -27.33 8.75 -12.54
CA ASP A 252 -27.91 9.94 -13.19
C ASP A 252 -28.59 9.64 -14.54
N LYS A 253 -28.46 8.43 -15.06
CA LYS A 253 -29.12 7.94 -16.29
C LYS A 253 -30.42 7.17 -16.02
N LYS A 254 -30.77 6.92 -14.76
CA LYS A 254 -32.01 6.24 -14.34
C LYS A 254 -33.00 7.25 -13.78
#